data_AF-A0A353DFN3-F1
#
_entry.id   AF-A0A353DFN3-F1
#
_cell.length_a   1.000
_cell.length_b   1.000
_cell.length_c   1.000
_cell.angle_alpha   90.00
_cell.angle_beta   90.00
_cell.angle_gamma   90.00
#
_symmetry.space_group_name_H-M   'P 1'
#
loop_
_entity.id
_entity.type
_entity.pdbx_description
1 polymer ?
#
loop_
_entity_poly.entity_id
_entity_poly.type
_entity_poly.pdbx_seq_one_letter_code
_entity_poly.pdbx_strand_id
1 'polypeptide(L)'
;MPASDTLEFNCPNCQVSLLVPKSDAGISGPCPHCGAVITSPSPVPRPLRNTPTPAWPESRQSPPAKDSLPIAPQRKIPAPPKEPEDIPAEQNWPEDVEVQKKNSGCWTTILFLIFLTIVSYLILSFLNLVPHWRTIPSKLFPQAHKIEEGPSNPTKKTDPFPIPPTPTPISVTPPSNPAPRVAEPTPDPFEENSIANSPRASLKHFLAAKTLDARQSFMTRGSRSADELRQSILSGPFPESHPPQVESKLTLADSQNTESYYTISFRTPLAKEVNSLTVKVVTSASNSTPKVDTSFFLDLLQAPVTKLNENLSPEPLTFQTIIESSAYCFDDIPNSDSMARLIFFRNMNAEANPLSTAYLAQNSPLFQKLKKHNTPGTRIPGTVTVKWNLTLNPSKPFLEVVGIQSPRLE
;
A
#
# COMPACT_ATOMS: atom_id res chain seq x y z
N MET A 1 34.28 29.44 -12.79
CA MET A 1 32.88 29.00 -13.02
C MET A 1 32.94 27.59 -13.56
N PRO A 2 32.26 26.60 -12.94
CA PRO A 2 32.14 25.26 -13.51
C PRO A 2 31.25 25.28 -14.76
N ALA A 3 31.46 24.34 -15.68
CA ALA A 3 30.57 24.14 -16.82
C ALA A 3 29.39 23.22 -16.43
N SER A 4 28.23 23.43 -17.03
CA SER A 4 27.03 22.60 -16.77
C SER A 4 27.28 21.15 -17.19
N ASP A 5 27.01 20.19 -16.30
CA ASP A 5 27.18 18.74 -16.54
C ASP A 5 25.91 18.00 -17.00
N THR A 6 24.96 18.77 -17.53
CA THR A 6 23.78 18.26 -18.24
C THR A 6 24.00 18.21 -19.76
N LEU A 7 23.20 17.38 -20.42
CA LEU A 7 22.91 17.36 -21.84
C LEU A 7 21.43 17.72 -22.01
N GLU A 8 21.12 18.57 -22.99
CA GLU A 8 19.74 18.92 -23.37
C GLU A 8 19.39 18.25 -24.71
N PHE A 9 18.25 17.58 -24.79
CA PHE A 9 17.74 17.00 -26.03
C PHE A 9 16.21 16.86 -26.03
N ASN A 10 15.61 16.87 -27.21
CA ASN A 10 14.16 16.75 -27.37
C ASN A 10 13.71 15.30 -27.56
N CYS A 11 12.59 14.92 -26.95
CA CYS A 11 11.93 13.64 -27.22
C CYS A 11 11.46 13.56 -28.68
N PRO A 12 11.84 12.54 -29.48
CA PRO A 12 11.41 12.43 -30.88
C PRO A 12 9.89 12.20 -31.05
N ASN A 13 9.19 11.74 -30.01
CA ASN A 13 7.76 11.42 -30.06
C ASN A 13 6.83 12.59 -29.66
N CYS A 14 7.21 13.39 -28.65
CA CYS A 14 6.38 14.50 -28.15
C CYS A 14 7.10 15.86 -28.09
N GLN A 15 8.34 15.95 -28.59
CA GLN A 15 9.15 17.18 -28.71
C GLN A 15 9.46 17.94 -27.42
N VAL A 16 9.09 17.42 -26.23
CA VAL A 16 9.50 17.99 -24.94
C VAL A 16 11.03 17.98 -24.81
N SER A 17 11.62 19.10 -24.39
CA SER A 17 13.04 19.18 -24.03
C SER A 17 13.28 18.48 -22.70
N LEU A 18 14.39 17.75 -22.62
CA LEU A 18 14.79 16.93 -21.48
C LEU A 18 16.25 17.23 -21.14
N LEU A 19 16.49 17.47 -19.85
CA LEU A 19 17.82 17.65 -19.27
C LEU A 19 18.24 16.37 -18.56
N VAL A 20 19.34 15.77 -18.98
CA VAL A 20 19.91 14.56 -18.36
C VAL A 20 21.39 14.77 -17.99
N PRO A 21 21.91 14.14 -16.93
CA PRO A 21 23.35 14.14 -16.64
C PRO A 21 24.19 13.59 -17.80
N LYS A 22 25.42 14.10 -17.98
CA LYS A 22 26.39 13.54 -18.94
C LYS A 22 26.81 12.08 -18.64
N SER A 23 26.64 11.61 -17.40
CA SER A 23 26.82 10.20 -17.04
C SER A 23 25.83 9.27 -17.75
N ASP A 24 24.67 9.80 -18.12
CA ASP A 24 23.52 9.02 -18.59
C ASP A 24 23.43 9.05 -20.12
N ALA A 25 24.51 9.44 -20.78
CA ALA A 25 24.60 9.64 -22.23
C ALA A 25 24.66 8.30 -22.98
N GLY A 26 23.60 7.97 -23.72
CA GLY A 26 23.40 6.66 -24.35
C GLY A 26 22.44 5.73 -23.59
N ILE A 27 21.97 6.12 -22.40
CA ILE A 27 20.99 5.33 -21.64
C ILE A 27 19.60 5.51 -22.27
N SER A 28 18.81 4.42 -22.31
CA SER A 28 17.43 4.41 -22.78
C SER A 28 16.44 4.33 -21.61
N GLY A 29 15.36 5.11 -21.67
CA GLY A 29 14.30 5.13 -20.66
C GLY A 29 12.97 5.68 -21.20
N PRO A 30 11.86 5.55 -20.46
CA PRO A 30 10.57 6.10 -20.87
C PRO A 30 10.54 7.63 -20.74
N CYS A 31 10.05 8.31 -21.76
CA CYS A 31 9.82 9.76 -21.71
C CYS A 31 8.72 10.10 -20.67
N PRO A 32 8.96 11.00 -19.70
CA PRO A 32 8.01 11.28 -18.63
C PRO A 32 6.68 11.91 -19.10
N HIS A 33 6.65 12.48 -20.31
CA HIS A 33 5.45 13.12 -20.87
C HIS A 33 4.62 12.21 -21.79
N CYS A 34 5.20 11.17 -22.39
CA CYS A 34 4.48 10.33 -23.37
C CYS A 34 4.71 8.82 -23.25
N GLY A 35 5.52 8.35 -22.29
CA GLY A 35 5.81 6.92 -22.06
C GLY A 35 6.66 6.23 -23.13
N ALA A 36 6.86 6.85 -24.31
CA ALA A 36 7.70 6.29 -25.37
C ALA A 36 9.16 6.14 -24.90
N VAL A 37 9.78 5.01 -25.21
CA VAL A 37 11.20 4.77 -24.91
C VAL A 37 12.06 5.68 -25.80
N ILE A 38 12.96 6.42 -25.16
CA ILE A 38 13.89 7.35 -25.78
C ILE A 38 15.31 7.06 -25.31
N THR A 39 16.31 7.38 -26.13
CA THR A 39 17.73 7.20 -25.82
C THR A 39 18.40 8.56 -25.71
N SER A 40 19.12 8.78 -24.61
CA SER A 40 19.96 9.96 -24.41
C SER A 40 21.11 10.01 -25.43
N PRO A 41 21.44 11.16 -26.05
CA PRO A 41 22.49 11.24 -27.07
C PRO A 41 23.89 11.08 -26.48
N SER A 42 24.60 10.01 -26.81
CA SER A 42 26.02 9.85 -26.47
C SER A 42 26.89 10.92 -27.17
N PRO A 43 27.82 11.59 -26.47
CA PRO A 43 28.78 12.49 -27.11
C PRO A 43 29.74 11.68 -27.98
N VAL A 44 29.59 11.75 -29.30
CA VAL A 44 30.49 11.12 -30.26
C VAL A 44 31.93 11.63 -30.03
N PRO A 45 32.92 10.75 -29.79
CA PRO A 45 34.31 11.16 -29.68
C PRO A 45 34.75 11.89 -30.95
N ARG A 46 35.14 13.17 -30.82
CA ARG A 46 35.73 13.90 -31.95
C ARG A 46 37.02 13.18 -32.36
N PRO A 47 37.19 12.79 -33.64
CA PRO A 47 38.41 12.13 -34.08
C PRO A 47 39.61 13.04 -33.79
N LEU A 48 40.61 12.49 -33.09
CA LEU A 48 41.82 13.22 -32.74
C LEU A 48 42.52 13.69 -34.01
N ARG A 49 42.77 14.99 -34.11
CA ARG A 49 43.42 15.59 -35.27
C ARG A 49 44.92 15.29 -35.18
N ASN A 50 45.45 14.52 -36.12
CA ASN A 50 46.84 14.05 -36.12
C ASN A 50 47.84 15.21 -35.93
N THR A 51 48.63 15.15 -34.85
CA THR A 51 49.79 16.03 -34.64
C THR A 51 51.08 15.27 -35.01
N PRO A 52 52.02 15.84 -35.79
CA PRO A 52 53.19 15.09 -36.24
C PRO A 52 54.22 14.77 -35.13
N THR A 53 54.85 13.60 -35.25
CA THR A 53 55.93 13.11 -34.37
C THR A 53 57.29 13.71 -34.73
N PRO A 54 58.06 14.24 -33.75
CA PRO A 54 59.52 14.38 -33.83
C PRO A 54 60.22 13.14 -33.22
N ALA A 55 61.43 12.82 -33.68
CA ALA A 55 62.10 11.55 -33.41
C ALA A 55 62.96 11.50 -32.11
N TRP A 56 63.31 10.26 -31.71
CA TRP A 56 64.27 9.91 -30.64
C TRP A 56 65.74 10.25 -30.99
N PRO A 57 66.60 10.42 -29.96
CA PRO A 57 67.53 9.34 -29.54
C PRO A 57 67.52 9.12 -28.00
N GLU A 58 67.59 7.91 -27.43
CA GLU A 58 68.54 6.78 -27.58
C GLU A 58 69.81 6.90 -26.69
N SER A 59 69.78 6.32 -25.48
CA SER A 59 70.66 5.19 -25.05
C SER A 59 70.88 5.06 -23.53
N ARG A 60 71.10 3.81 -23.07
CA ARG A 60 71.82 3.39 -21.83
C ARG A 60 71.13 3.68 -20.45
N GLN A 61 71.29 2.88 -19.38
CA GLN A 61 72.05 1.63 -19.16
C GLN A 61 71.53 0.80 -17.95
N SER A 62 72.04 -0.43 -17.77
CA SER A 62 71.87 -1.34 -16.60
C SER A 62 73.00 -2.40 -16.61
N PRO A 63 73.17 -3.31 -15.62
CA PRO A 63 72.61 -3.40 -14.26
C PRO A 63 73.69 -2.98 -13.22
N PRO A 64 74.33 -3.78 -12.29
CA PRO A 64 74.24 -5.19 -11.86
C PRO A 64 73.68 -5.36 -10.40
N ALA A 65 74.05 -6.43 -9.68
CA ALA A 65 73.63 -6.77 -8.30
C ALA A 65 74.76 -7.42 -7.46
N LYS A 66 74.58 -7.59 -6.13
CA LYS A 66 75.31 -8.56 -5.28
C LYS A 66 74.73 -8.75 -3.87
N ASP A 67 74.88 -9.96 -3.33
CA ASP A 67 74.48 -10.40 -1.99
C ASP A 67 75.51 -10.07 -0.89
N SER A 68 75.09 -10.02 0.40
CA SER A 68 75.83 -10.55 1.58
C SER A 68 75.11 -10.34 2.93
N LEU A 69 75.09 -11.39 3.76
CA LEU A 69 75.01 -11.40 5.24
C LEU A 69 76.39 -11.95 5.76
N PRO A 70 76.76 -12.04 7.07
CA PRO A 70 75.93 -12.01 8.30
C PRO A 70 76.56 -11.40 9.61
N ILE A 71 75.84 -11.55 10.76
CA ILE A 71 76.31 -11.70 12.18
C ILE A 71 76.78 -10.48 13.05
N ALA A 72 75.92 -10.10 14.02
CA ALA A 72 76.09 -9.95 15.50
C ALA A 72 77.16 -8.98 16.13
N PRO A 73 77.23 -8.71 17.49
CA PRO A 73 76.48 -9.32 18.62
C PRO A 73 76.04 -8.46 19.86
N GLN A 74 75.15 -9.05 20.70
CA GLN A 74 75.05 -9.00 22.19
C GLN A 74 74.70 -7.70 23.00
N ARG A 75 73.61 -7.77 23.80
CA ARG A 75 73.66 -7.84 25.29
C ARG A 75 72.34 -8.31 25.95
N LYS A 76 72.41 -8.75 27.22
CA LYS A 76 71.31 -9.18 28.13
C LYS A 76 70.95 -8.03 29.14
N ILE A 77 70.13 -8.09 30.22
CA ILE A 77 69.82 -9.05 31.31
C ILE A 77 68.40 -8.69 31.95
N PRO A 78 67.96 -9.14 33.16
CA PRO A 78 67.01 -10.24 33.51
C PRO A 78 65.55 -9.84 33.95
N ALA A 79 64.79 -10.77 34.56
CA ALA A 79 63.49 -10.67 35.29
C ALA A 79 63.55 -11.55 36.59
N PRO A 80 62.47 -11.90 37.37
CA PRO A 80 61.05 -11.47 37.53
C PRO A 80 60.74 -11.03 39.01
N PRO A 81 59.48 -10.96 39.59
CA PRO A 81 58.68 -12.16 40.03
C PRO A 81 57.11 -12.07 40.23
N LYS A 82 56.42 -13.23 40.08
CA LYS A 82 55.22 -13.80 40.81
C LYS A 82 53.84 -13.09 40.96
N GLU A 83 52.80 -13.70 40.35
CA GLU A 83 51.61 -14.44 40.93
C GLU A 83 50.85 -13.99 42.21
N PRO A 84 49.55 -14.38 42.43
CA PRO A 84 48.85 -15.60 41.92
C PRO A 84 47.45 -15.45 41.27
N GLU A 85 46.87 -16.59 40.85
CA GLU A 85 45.58 -16.80 40.17
C GLU A 85 44.37 -17.02 41.12
N ASP A 86 43.13 -17.10 40.58
CA ASP A 86 42.01 -17.84 41.21
C ASP A 86 40.89 -18.28 40.21
N ILE A 87 40.89 -19.58 39.82
CA ILE A 87 39.75 -20.46 39.41
C ILE A 87 38.90 -20.14 38.11
N PRO A 88 38.09 -21.06 37.52
CA PRO A 88 38.60 -21.85 36.38
C PRO A 88 37.62 -22.09 35.17
N ALA A 89 38.10 -22.95 34.26
CA ALA A 89 37.35 -23.93 33.45
C ALA A 89 36.64 -23.47 32.15
N GLU A 90 37.35 -23.69 31.04
CA GLU A 90 36.75 -23.88 29.71
C GLU A 90 35.87 -25.15 29.66
N GLN A 91 34.87 -25.16 28.77
CA GLN A 91 34.13 -26.38 28.44
C GLN A 91 34.01 -26.53 26.92
N ASN A 92 34.75 -27.49 26.36
CA ASN A 92 34.86 -27.76 24.93
C ASN A 92 33.52 -28.00 24.23
N TRP A 93 33.36 -27.42 23.04
CA TRP A 93 32.47 -27.90 21.98
C TRP A 93 33.27 -28.07 20.69
N PRO A 94 33.02 -29.13 19.90
CA PRO A 94 33.89 -29.53 18.80
C PRO A 94 33.68 -28.69 17.53
N GLU A 95 34.72 -28.68 16.69
CA GLU A 95 34.68 -28.23 15.30
C GLU A 95 33.91 -29.24 14.39
N ASP A 96 33.82 -28.92 13.10
CA ASP A 96 33.36 -29.79 12.00
C ASP A 96 31.91 -30.30 11.98
N VAL A 97 31.01 -29.46 11.44
CA VAL A 97 30.07 -29.91 10.38
C VAL A 97 29.87 -28.81 9.31
N GLU A 98 30.62 -28.87 8.20
CA GLU A 98 30.27 -28.11 6.99
C GLU A 98 29.00 -28.69 6.33
N VAL A 99 27.82 -28.18 6.69
CA VAL A 99 26.56 -28.52 6.00
C VAL A 99 26.51 -27.82 4.65
N GLN A 100 27.17 -28.37 3.63
CA GLN A 100 27.00 -27.93 2.24
C GLN A 100 25.54 -28.10 1.81
N LYS A 101 24.80 -26.99 1.82
CA LYS A 101 23.37 -26.96 1.51
C LYS A 101 23.14 -27.10 0.00
N LYS A 102 23.17 -28.36 -0.45
CA LYS A 102 22.95 -28.81 -1.83
C LYS A 102 21.73 -28.14 -2.47
N ASN A 103 21.95 -27.10 -3.27
CA ASN A 103 20.88 -26.40 -4.00
C ASN A 103 20.15 -27.38 -4.91
N SER A 104 18.89 -27.68 -4.61
CA SER A 104 18.05 -28.53 -5.44
C SER A 104 17.68 -27.78 -6.73
N GLY A 105 17.76 -28.48 -7.87
CA GLY A 105 17.58 -27.93 -9.22
C GLY A 105 16.13 -27.53 -9.57
N CYS A 106 15.42 -26.86 -8.67
CA CYS A 106 14.06 -26.36 -8.87
C CYS A 106 14.06 -24.93 -9.45
N TRP A 107 15.06 -24.10 -9.11
CA TRP A 107 15.08 -22.72 -9.61
C TRP A 107 15.39 -22.62 -11.11
N THR A 108 16.27 -23.50 -11.61
CA THR A 108 16.57 -23.62 -13.05
C THR A 108 15.39 -24.13 -13.87
N THR A 109 14.58 -25.06 -13.34
CA THR A 109 13.37 -25.54 -14.03
C THR A 109 12.24 -24.50 -14.01
N ILE A 110 12.08 -23.74 -12.92
CA ILE A 110 11.17 -22.59 -12.87
C ILE A 110 11.55 -21.54 -13.92
N LEU A 111 12.83 -21.16 -14.02
CA LEU A 111 13.30 -20.20 -15.03
C LEU A 111 13.10 -20.73 -16.47
N PHE A 112 13.32 -22.03 -16.70
CA PHE A 112 13.09 -22.65 -18.01
C PHE A 112 11.60 -22.67 -18.40
N LEU A 113 10.69 -22.92 -17.45
CA LEU A 113 9.24 -22.85 -17.68
C LEU A 113 8.78 -21.42 -17.98
N ILE A 114 9.30 -20.41 -17.28
CA ILE A 114 9.01 -18.99 -17.55
C ILE A 114 9.54 -18.58 -18.93
N PHE A 115 10.73 -19.05 -19.32
CA PHE A 115 11.26 -18.82 -20.66
C PHE A 115 10.37 -19.44 -21.74
N LEU A 116 9.90 -20.67 -21.55
CA LEU A 116 8.98 -21.35 -22.48
C LEU A 116 7.63 -20.64 -22.63
N THR A 117 7.04 -20.10 -21.56
CA THR A 117 5.77 -19.36 -21.67
C THR A 117 5.94 -18.03 -22.39
N ILE A 118 7.05 -17.30 -22.15
CA ILE A 118 7.39 -16.07 -22.87
C ILE A 118 7.63 -16.35 -24.36
N VAL A 119 8.43 -17.37 -24.70
CA VAL A 119 8.69 -17.75 -26.10
C VAL A 119 7.41 -18.22 -26.80
N SER A 120 6.57 -19.02 -26.14
CA SER A 120 5.27 -19.44 -26.67
C SER A 120 4.35 -18.25 -26.95
N TYR A 121 4.25 -17.30 -26.01
CA TYR A 121 3.48 -16.07 -26.21
C TYR A 121 4.01 -15.22 -27.37
N LEU A 122 5.33 -15.07 -27.50
CA LEU A 122 5.96 -14.36 -28.62
C LEU A 122 5.68 -15.04 -29.97
N ILE A 123 5.74 -16.37 -30.04
CA ILE A 123 5.41 -17.13 -31.26
C ILE A 123 3.93 -16.97 -31.62
N LEU A 124 3.01 -17.13 -30.66
CA LEU A 124 1.57 -16.95 -30.88
C LEU A 124 1.22 -15.52 -31.28
N SER A 125 1.93 -14.52 -30.73
CA SER A 125 1.80 -13.11 -31.09
C SER A 125 2.29 -12.85 -32.52
N PHE A 126 3.47 -13.37 -32.89
CA PHE A 126 4.05 -13.23 -34.23
C PHE A 126 3.19 -13.92 -35.32
N LEU A 127 2.54 -15.02 -34.97
CA LEU A 127 1.58 -15.73 -35.83
C LEU A 127 0.15 -15.13 -35.77
N ASN A 128 -0.09 -14.05 -35.01
CA ASN A 128 -1.38 -13.38 -34.82
C ASN A 128 -2.52 -14.29 -34.27
N LEU A 129 -2.19 -15.35 -33.52
CA LEU A 129 -3.17 -16.24 -32.87
C LEU A 129 -3.55 -15.82 -31.44
N VAL A 130 -2.96 -14.75 -30.89
CA VAL A 130 -3.35 -14.21 -29.57
C VAL A 130 -4.72 -13.53 -29.67
N PRO A 131 -5.76 -14.00 -28.95
CA PRO A 131 -7.09 -13.38 -28.98
C PRO A 131 -7.02 -11.94 -28.46
N HIS A 132 -7.37 -10.97 -29.31
CA HIS A 132 -7.28 -9.57 -28.96
C HIS A 132 -8.44 -9.16 -28.04
N TRP A 133 -8.24 -9.28 -26.72
CA TRP A 133 -9.27 -9.04 -25.68
C TRP A 133 -9.83 -7.61 -25.62
N ARG A 134 -9.35 -6.70 -26.49
CA ARG A 134 -9.85 -5.33 -26.68
C ARG A 134 -10.99 -5.22 -27.71
N THR A 135 -11.92 -6.16 -27.76
CA THR A 135 -13.22 -6.00 -28.45
C THR A 135 -14.36 -6.69 -27.71
N ILE A 136 -14.84 -6.09 -26.61
CA ILE A 136 -16.17 -6.41 -26.07
C ILE A 136 -17.20 -5.58 -26.87
N PRO A 137 -18.14 -6.19 -27.61
CA PRO A 137 -19.14 -5.44 -28.37
C PRO A 137 -20.12 -4.74 -27.42
N SER A 138 -20.27 -3.42 -27.59
CA SER A 138 -21.02 -2.50 -26.70
C SER A 138 -22.56 -2.60 -26.78
N LYS A 139 -23.10 -3.80 -27.04
CA LYS A 139 -24.55 -4.05 -27.22
C LYS A 139 -25.27 -4.66 -26.00
N LEU A 140 -24.68 -4.63 -24.81
CA LEU A 140 -25.25 -5.18 -23.57
C LEU A 140 -25.50 -4.13 -22.46
N PHE A 141 -25.74 -2.87 -22.84
CA PHE A 141 -26.27 -1.85 -21.94
C PHE A 141 -27.54 -1.22 -22.54
N PRO A 142 -28.70 -1.31 -21.86
CA PRO A 142 -29.88 -0.54 -22.24
C PRO A 142 -29.59 0.95 -22.15
N GLN A 143 -29.99 1.74 -23.16
CA GLN A 143 -29.90 3.19 -23.07
C GLN A 143 -30.90 3.72 -22.03
N ALA A 144 -30.42 4.56 -21.10
CA ALA A 144 -31.31 5.38 -20.30
C ALA A 144 -32.03 6.38 -21.22
N HIS A 145 -33.36 6.46 -21.14
CA HIS A 145 -34.14 7.36 -21.98
C HIS A 145 -33.84 8.83 -21.63
N LYS A 146 -33.32 9.55 -22.62
CA LYS A 146 -33.27 11.02 -22.61
C LYS A 146 -34.71 11.55 -22.66
N ILE A 147 -35.11 12.32 -21.65
CA ILE A 147 -36.34 13.10 -21.68
C ILE A 147 -36.06 14.37 -22.50
N GLU A 148 -36.93 14.67 -23.47
CA GLU A 148 -36.84 15.84 -24.33
C GLU A 148 -38.27 16.30 -24.64
N GLU A 149 -38.57 17.58 -24.41
CA GLU A 149 -39.94 18.11 -24.46
C GLU A 149 -40.37 18.46 -25.89
N GLY A 150 -41.60 18.10 -26.27
CA GLY A 150 -42.19 18.40 -27.57
C GLY A 150 -43.72 18.27 -27.57
N PRO A 151 -44.49 19.05 -28.38
CA PRO A 151 -45.85 19.43 -27.97
C PRO A 151 -47.03 18.75 -28.71
N SER A 152 -48.13 18.60 -27.95
CA SER A 152 -49.56 18.69 -28.35
C SER A 152 -50.08 18.08 -29.69
N ASN A 153 -50.77 16.93 -29.58
CA ASN A 153 -52.15 16.59 -30.05
C ASN A 153 -52.63 16.89 -31.52
N PRO A 154 -53.73 16.26 -32.04
CA PRO A 154 -54.51 15.12 -31.54
C PRO A 154 -54.92 14.01 -32.57
N THR A 155 -55.38 12.86 -32.05
CA THR A 155 -56.37 11.89 -32.61
C THR A 155 -56.26 11.31 -34.04
N LYS A 156 -56.19 9.97 -34.14
CA LYS A 156 -57.21 9.17 -34.87
C LYS A 156 -57.35 7.72 -34.39
N LYS A 157 -58.58 7.18 -34.49
CA LYS A 157 -59.08 5.87 -34.03
C LYS A 157 -58.36 4.62 -34.57
N THR A 158 -58.37 3.54 -33.78
CA THR A 158 -58.81 2.18 -34.20
C THR A 158 -59.19 1.37 -32.94
N ASP A 159 -60.34 0.70 -32.97
CA ASP A 159 -60.93 -0.16 -31.92
C ASP A 159 -61.23 -1.57 -32.51
N PRO A 160 -61.72 -2.57 -31.76
CA PRO A 160 -61.18 -3.16 -30.52
C PRO A 160 -61.14 -4.72 -30.57
N PHE A 161 -60.40 -5.38 -29.65
CA PHE A 161 -60.50 -6.83 -29.36
C PHE A 161 -60.45 -7.05 -27.82
N PRO A 162 -60.90 -8.19 -27.25
CA PRO A 162 -62.09 -8.16 -26.41
C PRO A 162 -61.85 -8.37 -24.91
N ILE A 163 -62.84 -7.98 -24.11
CA ILE A 163 -62.86 -8.13 -22.66
C ILE A 163 -63.18 -9.59 -22.28
N PRO A 164 -62.36 -10.28 -21.44
CA PRO A 164 -62.73 -11.57 -20.87
C PRO A 164 -63.85 -11.42 -19.83
N PRO A 165 -64.82 -12.37 -19.75
CA PRO A 165 -66.04 -12.16 -18.98
C PRO A 165 -65.83 -12.17 -17.47
N THR A 166 -66.46 -11.21 -16.78
CA THR A 166 -66.56 -11.17 -15.32
C THR A 166 -67.41 -12.33 -14.79
N PRO A 167 -66.91 -13.19 -13.89
CA PRO A 167 -67.75 -14.16 -13.20
C PRO A 167 -68.61 -13.48 -12.14
N THR A 168 -69.92 -13.73 -12.17
CA THR A 168 -70.86 -13.32 -11.10
C THR A 168 -70.68 -14.19 -9.84
N PRO A 169 -71.03 -13.66 -8.65
CA PRO A 169 -70.71 -14.32 -7.39
C PRO A 169 -71.59 -15.54 -7.11
N ILE A 170 -70.98 -16.72 -6.97
CA ILE A 170 -71.66 -17.91 -6.44
C ILE A 170 -71.54 -17.87 -4.91
N SER A 171 -72.67 -17.69 -4.24
CA SER A 171 -72.75 -17.82 -2.77
C SER A 171 -72.74 -19.29 -2.38
N VAL A 172 -71.74 -19.73 -1.61
CA VAL A 172 -71.69 -21.05 -1.00
C VAL A 172 -71.27 -20.90 0.46
N THR A 173 -72.07 -21.45 1.39
CA THR A 173 -71.79 -21.46 2.83
C THR A 173 -70.64 -22.41 3.18
N PRO A 174 -69.85 -22.11 4.24
CA PRO A 174 -68.64 -22.86 4.54
C PRO A 174 -68.93 -24.20 5.25
N PRO A 175 -68.27 -25.32 4.87
CA PRO A 175 -68.19 -26.51 5.70
C PRO A 175 -67.09 -26.34 6.77
N SER A 176 -67.46 -26.53 8.04
CA SER A 176 -66.56 -26.33 9.17
C SER A 176 -65.59 -27.50 9.38
N ASN A 177 -64.29 -27.29 9.09
CA ASN A 177 -63.21 -28.07 9.73
C ASN A 177 -61.87 -27.31 9.66
N PRO A 178 -61.12 -27.13 10.76
CA PRO A 178 -59.85 -26.41 10.73
C PRO A 178 -58.71 -27.29 10.19
N ALA A 179 -58.12 -26.92 9.06
CA ALA A 179 -56.81 -27.44 8.68
C ALA A 179 -55.75 -26.98 9.70
N PRO A 180 -54.71 -27.79 10.00
CA PRO A 180 -53.65 -27.36 10.90
C PRO A 180 -52.95 -26.14 10.32
N ARG A 181 -52.98 -25.03 11.06
CA ARG A 181 -52.21 -23.83 10.71
C ARG A 181 -50.73 -24.19 10.85
N VAL A 182 -50.06 -24.46 9.73
CA VAL A 182 -48.60 -24.50 9.69
C VAL A 182 -48.14 -23.15 10.23
N ALA A 183 -47.47 -23.18 11.39
CA ALA A 183 -46.88 -21.98 11.94
C ALA A 183 -45.78 -21.52 10.99
N GLU A 184 -45.97 -20.33 10.41
CA GLU A 184 -44.86 -19.57 9.85
C GLU A 184 -43.81 -19.45 10.96
N PRO A 185 -42.55 -19.86 10.74
CA PRO A 185 -41.58 -19.97 11.82
C PRO A 185 -41.30 -18.58 12.38
N THR A 186 -41.81 -18.30 13.58
CA THR A 186 -41.42 -17.14 14.37
C THR A 186 -39.90 -17.11 14.42
N PRO A 187 -39.24 -16.04 13.94
CA PRO A 187 -37.79 -15.94 14.05
C PRO A 187 -37.37 -16.14 15.50
N ASP A 188 -36.32 -16.94 15.72
CA ASP A 188 -35.84 -17.16 17.08
C ASP A 188 -35.45 -15.79 17.67
N PRO A 189 -35.95 -15.40 18.86
CA PRO A 189 -35.56 -14.14 19.49
C PRO A 189 -34.04 -13.99 19.66
N PHE A 190 -33.27 -15.07 19.66
CA PHE A 190 -31.80 -15.02 19.63
C PHE A 190 -31.24 -14.66 18.24
N GLU A 191 -31.84 -15.08 17.13
CA GLU A 191 -31.40 -14.70 15.78
C GLU A 191 -31.64 -13.21 15.50
N GLU A 192 -32.84 -12.68 15.77
CA GLU A 192 -33.16 -11.27 15.50
C GLU A 192 -32.28 -10.33 16.35
N ASN A 193 -32.04 -10.68 17.62
CA ASN A 193 -31.09 -9.95 18.48
C ASN A 193 -29.62 -10.10 18.01
N SER A 194 -29.23 -11.21 17.39
CA SER A 194 -27.87 -11.38 16.85
C SER A 194 -27.62 -10.46 15.64
N ILE A 195 -28.64 -10.26 14.78
CA ILE A 195 -28.56 -9.36 13.64
C ILE A 195 -28.53 -7.91 14.12
N ALA A 196 -29.39 -7.55 15.08
CA ALA A 196 -29.43 -6.23 15.69
C ALA A 196 -28.10 -5.83 16.37
N ASN A 197 -27.41 -6.78 17.01
CA ASN A 197 -26.11 -6.57 17.66
C ASN A 197 -24.91 -6.90 16.75
N SER A 198 -25.10 -7.02 15.43
CA SER A 198 -23.98 -7.27 14.50
C SER A 198 -23.10 -6.01 14.30
N PRO A 199 -21.79 -6.15 14.00
CA PRO A 199 -20.91 -4.99 13.78
C PRO A 199 -21.36 -4.13 12.60
N ARG A 200 -21.96 -4.76 11.58
CA ARG A 200 -22.60 -4.11 10.44
C ARG A 200 -23.86 -3.33 10.82
N ALA A 201 -24.67 -3.82 11.76
CA ALA A 201 -25.84 -3.10 12.27
C ALA A 201 -25.41 -1.88 13.12
N SER A 202 -24.45 -2.04 14.03
CA SER A 202 -23.90 -0.92 14.80
C SER A 202 -23.35 0.19 13.89
N LEU A 203 -22.58 -0.18 12.85
CA LEU A 203 -22.11 0.77 11.83
C LEU A 203 -23.28 1.45 11.08
N LYS A 204 -24.33 0.70 10.70
CA LYS A 204 -25.53 1.26 10.06
C LYS A 204 -26.23 2.30 10.96
N HIS A 205 -26.35 2.04 12.26
CA HIS A 205 -26.94 2.99 13.21
C HIS A 205 -26.07 4.23 13.42
N PHE A 206 -24.74 4.06 13.59
CA PHE A 206 -23.78 5.17 13.66
C PHE A 206 -23.80 6.08 12.41
N LEU A 207 -23.99 5.49 11.22
CA LEU A 207 -24.08 6.22 9.96
C LEU A 207 -25.44 6.93 9.77
N ALA A 208 -26.53 6.33 10.24
CA ALA A 208 -27.89 6.88 10.13
C ALA A 208 -28.23 7.96 11.18
N ALA A 209 -27.51 7.98 12.30
CA ALA A 209 -27.64 9.00 13.34
C ALA A 209 -27.33 10.40 12.81
N LYS A 210 -28.05 11.42 13.31
CA LYS A 210 -27.98 12.81 12.80
C LYS A 210 -27.28 13.79 13.74
N THR A 211 -26.93 13.35 14.94
CA THR A 211 -26.28 14.16 15.99
C THR A 211 -25.17 13.36 16.68
N LEU A 212 -24.26 14.02 17.38
CA LEU A 212 -23.21 13.36 18.16
C LEU A 212 -23.79 12.51 19.29
N ASP A 213 -24.80 13.02 19.99
CA ASP A 213 -25.49 12.34 21.10
C ASP A 213 -26.11 11.01 20.65
N ALA A 214 -26.83 11.01 19.52
CA ALA A 214 -27.41 9.80 18.92
C ALA A 214 -26.37 8.79 18.39
N ARG A 215 -25.09 9.18 18.28
CA ARG A 215 -23.98 8.26 17.94
C ARG A 215 -23.30 7.68 19.18
N GLN A 216 -23.43 8.30 20.35
CA GLN A 216 -22.61 8.01 21.54
C GLN A 216 -22.70 6.55 22.02
N SER A 217 -23.86 5.90 21.87
CA SER A 217 -24.05 4.47 22.17
C SER A 217 -23.22 3.55 21.26
N PHE A 218 -23.06 3.93 19.98
CA PHE A 218 -22.36 3.16 18.95
C PHE A 218 -20.87 3.49 18.84
N MET A 219 -20.35 4.41 19.65
CA MET A 219 -18.94 4.84 19.64
C MET A 219 -18.09 4.11 20.68
N THR A 220 -16.82 3.85 20.36
CA THR A 220 -15.82 3.48 21.37
C THR A 220 -15.50 4.69 22.26
N ARG A 221 -14.97 4.45 23.46
CA ARG A 221 -14.37 5.53 24.28
C ARG A 221 -13.00 5.87 23.68
N GLY A 222 -13.01 6.71 22.64
CA GLY A 222 -11.81 7.15 21.93
C GLY A 222 -10.96 8.16 22.72
N SER A 223 -9.83 8.53 22.12
CA SER A 223 -8.86 9.51 22.64
C SER A 223 -9.23 10.98 22.40
N ARG A 224 -10.27 11.24 21.59
CA ARG A 224 -10.71 12.58 21.16
C ARG A 224 -11.39 13.34 22.30
N SER A 225 -11.19 14.65 22.36
CA SER A 225 -11.88 15.48 23.35
C SER A 225 -13.37 15.65 23.00
N ALA A 226 -14.20 15.96 24.00
CA ALA A 226 -15.63 16.20 23.75
C ALA A 226 -15.86 17.38 22.78
N ASP A 227 -15.00 18.39 22.81
CA ASP A 227 -15.11 19.56 21.95
C ASP A 227 -14.56 19.32 20.55
N GLU A 228 -13.52 18.49 20.39
CA GLU A 228 -13.06 18.01 19.10
C GLU A 228 -14.14 17.17 18.41
N LEU A 229 -14.81 16.27 19.15
CA LEU A 229 -15.95 15.51 18.64
C LEU A 229 -17.11 16.44 18.23
N ARG A 230 -17.41 17.49 19.01
CA ARG A 230 -18.43 18.51 18.69
C ARG A 230 -18.10 19.33 17.44
N GLN A 231 -16.82 19.67 17.23
CA GLN A 231 -16.37 20.41 16.04
C GLN A 231 -16.23 19.53 14.80
N SER A 232 -16.21 18.20 14.96
CA SER A 232 -16.13 17.24 13.85
C SER A 232 -17.46 17.05 13.12
N ILE A 233 -17.38 16.40 11.94
CA ILE A 233 -18.55 15.96 11.16
C ILE A 233 -19.50 15.01 11.92
N LEU A 234 -19.07 14.43 13.05
CA LEU A 234 -19.88 13.56 13.91
C LEU A 234 -21.04 14.29 14.62
N SER A 235 -21.06 15.63 14.60
CA SER A 235 -22.17 16.44 15.12
C SER A 235 -23.38 16.55 14.19
N GLY A 236 -23.20 16.34 12.87
CA GLY A 236 -24.25 16.50 11.87
C GLY A 236 -24.71 15.19 11.22
N PRO A 237 -25.72 15.23 10.33
CA PRO A 237 -26.03 14.09 9.47
C PRO A 237 -24.89 13.83 8.48
N PHE A 238 -24.62 12.57 8.17
CA PHE A 238 -23.76 12.23 7.03
C PHE A 238 -24.54 12.31 5.71
N PRO A 239 -23.86 12.47 4.55
CA PRO A 239 -24.43 12.17 3.25
C PRO A 239 -24.92 10.71 3.15
N GLU A 240 -25.80 10.41 2.19
CA GLU A 240 -26.27 9.05 1.97
C GLU A 240 -25.09 8.12 1.64
N SER A 241 -24.88 7.10 2.47
CA SER A 241 -23.85 6.08 2.31
C SER A 241 -24.42 4.82 1.66
N HIS A 242 -23.69 4.24 0.71
CA HIS A 242 -23.95 2.89 0.22
C HIS A 242 -23.67 1.83 1.31
N PRO A 243 -24.29 0.64 1.23
CA PRO A 243 -23.99 -0.46 2.14
C PRO A 243 -22.49 -0.79 2.16
N PRO A 244 -21.91 -1.17 3.31
CA PRO A 244 -20.52 -1.60 3.40
C PRO A 244 -20.20 -2.70 2.38
N GLN A 245 -19.15 -2.51 1.58
CA GLN A 245 -18.83 -3.37 0.43
C GLN A 245 -17.77 -4.43 0.74
N VAL A 246 -16.73 -4.06 1.48
CA VAL A 246 -15.67 -4.97 1.95
C VAL A 246 -15.79 -5.10 3.45
N GLU A 247 -15.82 -6.33 3.95
CA GLU A 247 -15.68 -6.66 5.37
C GLU A 247 -14.41 -7.50 5.55
N SER A 248 -13.53 -7.08 6.47
CA SER A 248 -12.32 -7.82 6.84
C SER A 248 -12.26 -7.95 8.35
N LYS A 249 -12.19 -9.19 8.85
CA LYS A 249 -12.23 -9.50 10.28
C LYS A 249 -10.83 -9.78 10.82
N LEU A 250 -10.56 -9.26 12.01
CA LEU A 250 -9.34 -9.44 12.77
C LEU A 250 -9.69 -9.89 14.18
N THR A 251 -9.18 -11.06 14.57
CA THR A 251 -9.23 -11.56 15.94
C THR A 251 -7.80 -11.68 16.43
N LEU A 252 -7.49 -10.98 17.52
CA LEU A 252 -6.20 -11.05 18.20
C LEU A 252 -6.19 -12.24 19.16
N ALA A 253 -5.11 -13.01 19.20
CA ALA A 253 -5.02 -14.21 20.04
C ALA A 253 -5.12 -13.88 21.54
N ASP A 254 -4.43 -12.83 21.98
CA ASP A 254 -4.32 -12.45 23.39
C ASP A 254 -5.29 -11.32 23.80
N SER A 255 -6.06 -10.77 22.85
CA SER A 255 -7.00 -9.68 23.14
C SER A 255 -8.44 -10.18 23.22
N GLN A 256 -9.17 -9.68 24.21
CA GLN A 256 -10.63 -9.89 24.34
C GLN A 256 -11.45 -9.24 23.21
N ASN A 257 -10.84 -8.56 22.24
CA ASN A 257 -11.53 -7.80 21.21
C ASN A 257 -11.41 -8.44 19.82
N THR A 258 -12.50 -8.32 19.06
CA THR A 258 -12.61 -8.63 17.64
C THR A 258 -12.83 -7.33 16.87
N GLU A 259 -12.05 -7.10 15.82
CA GLU A 259 -12.15 -5.92 14.96
C GLU A 259 -12.72 -6.30 13.59
N SER A 260 -13.77 -5.60 13.16
CA SER A 260 -14.33 -5.68 11.81
C SER A 260 -14.06 -4.38 11.06
N TYR A 261 -13.40 -4.49 9.91
CA TYR A 261 -13.04 -3.37 9.04
C TYR A 261 -13.98 -3.32 7.83
N TYR A 262 -14.69 -2.21 7.70
CA TYR A 262 -15.72 -2.00 6.69
C TYR A 262 -15.34 -0.87 5.74
N THR A 263 -15.21 -1.13 4.44
CA THR A 263 -15.12 -0.05 3.44
C THR A 263 -16.51 0.44 3.08
N ILE A 264 -16.76 1.73 3.32
CA ILE A 264 -18.00 2.45 3.02
C ILE A 264 -17.75 3.52 1.96
N SER A 265 -18.79 3.80 1.17
CA SER A 265 -18.78 4.80 0.10
C SER A 265 -19.98 5.73 0.25
N PHE A 266 -19.81 7.02 -0.05
CA PHE A 266 -20.84 8.05 0.07
C PHE A 266 -21.23 8.58 -1.31
N ARG A 267 -22.52 8.87 -1.52
CA ARG A 267 -23.01 9.47 -2.78
C ARG A 267 -22.47 10.89 -3.01
N THR A 268 -22.25 11.62 -1.92
CA THR A 268 -21.64 12.94 -1.89
C THR A 268 -20.41 12.88 -1.00
N PRO A 269 -19.26 13.47 -1.40
CA PRO A 269 -18.05 13.44 -0.58
C PRO A 269 -18.26 13.92 0.86
N LEU A 270 -17.66 13.25 1.86
CA LEU A 270 -17.65 13.72 3.26
C LEU A 270 -16.81 14.98 3.45
N ALA A 271 -15.75 15.09 2.66
CA ALA A 271 -14.80 16.19 2.57
C ALA A 271 -14.29 16.25 1.12
N LYS A 272 -13.50 17.26 0.75
CA LYS A 272 -12.95 17.39 -0.62
C LYS A 272 -12.36 16.07 -1.11
N GLU A 273 -12.96 15.51 -2.15
CA GLU A 273 -12.59 14.24 -2.83
C GLU A 273 -12.68 12.95 -1.95
N VAL A 274 -13.18 13.01 -0.72
CA VAL A 274 -13.35 11.82 0.16
C VAL A 274 -14.70 11.15 -0.07
N ASN A 275 -14.77 10.32 -1.11
CA ASN A 275 -15.95 9.52 -1.47
C ASN A 275 -16.01 8.14 -0.80
N SER A 276 -14.87 7.61 -0.31
CA SER A 276 -14.82 6.30 0.37
C SER A 276 -13.78 6.26 1.50
N LEU A 277 -14.04 5.39 2.48
CA LEU A 277 -13.37 5.34 3.78
C LEU A 277 -13.46 3.91 4.33
N THR A 278 -12.40 3.38 4.94
CA THR A 278 -12.54 2.20 5.81
C THR A 278 -12.85 2.64 7.24
N VAL A 279 -13.80 1.97 7.88
CA VAL A 279 -14.21 2.19 9.27
C VAL A 279 -13.95 0.94 10.09
N LYS A 280 -13.34 1.10 11.26
CA LYS A 280 -13.06 0.03 12.22
C LYS A 280 -14.21 -0.06 13.23
N VAL A 281 -14.73 -1.26 13.44
CA VAL A 281 -15.76 -1.57 14.45
C VAL A 281 -15.20 -2.62 15.40
N VAL A 282 -15.14 -2.30 16.69
CA VAL A 282 -14.57 -3.15 17.74
C VAL A 282 -15.70 -3.79 18.53
N THR A 283 -15.64 -5.11 18.71
CA THR A 283 -16.55 -5.91 19.55
C THR A 283 -15.75 -6.55 20.67
N SER A 284 -16.20 -6.47 21.92
CA SER A 284 -15.46 -7.06 23.05
C SER A 284 -16.11 -8.34 23.55
N ALA A 285 -15.32 -9.30 24.02
CA ALA A 285 -15.81 -10.50 24.68
C ALA A 285 -16.49 -10.19 26.02
N SER A 286 -16.12 -9.07 26.68
CA SER A 286 -16.78 -8.57 27.88
C SER A 286 -18.03 -7.72 27.60
N ASN A 287 -18.16 -7.19 26.37
CA ASN A 287 -19.30 -6.41 25.93
C ASN A 287 -19.52 -6.64 24.43
N SER A 288 -20.47 -7.52 24.13
CA SER A 288 -20.80 -7.98 22.78
C SER A 288 -21.43 -6.90 21.88
N THR A 289 -21.74 -5.71 22.41
CA THR A 289 -22.21 -4.55 21.62
C THR A 289 -21.05 -4.00 20.79
N PRO A 290 -21.07 -4.13 19.44
CA PRO A 290 -19.99 -3.62 18.62
C PRO A 290 -20.02 -2.10 18.55
N LYS A 291 -18.85 -1.46 18.48
CA LYS A 291 -18.72 0.01 18.52
C LYS A 291 -17.71 0.52 17.49
N VAL A 292 -18.08 1.59 16.79
CA VAL A 292 -17.24 2.28 15.81
C VAL A 292 -16.08 2.99 16.52
N ASP A 293 -14.85 2.75 16.06
CA ASP A 293 -13.69 3.54 16.49
C ASP A 293 -13.69 4.89 15.77
N THR A 294 -14.08 5.93 16.50
CA THR A 294 -14.16 7.30 15.97
C THR A 294 -12.81 7.99 15.89
N SER A 295 -11.80 7.58 16.65
CA SER A 295 -10.43 8.07 16.44
C SER A 295 -9.90 7.59 15.10
N PHE A 296 -10.13 6.32 14.75
CA PHE A 296 -9.77 5.74 13.45
C PHE A 296 -10.55 6.41 12.31
N PHE A 297 -11.88 6.51 12.42
CA PHE A 297 -12.72 7.22 11.45
C PHE A 297 -12.22 8.65 11.18
N LEU A 298 -11.91 9.41 12.25
CA LEU A 298 -11.48 10.80 12.13
C LEU A 298 -10.05 10.94 11.59
N ASP A 299 -9.11 10.07 11.94
CA ASP A 299 -7.76 10.11 11.35
C ASP A 299 -7.78 9.79 9.85
N LEU A 300 -8.52 8.75 9.43
CA LEU A 300 -8.61 8.39 8.01
C LEU A 300 -9.40 9.41 7.18
N LEU A 301 -10.32 10.17 7.80
CA LEU A 301 -11.03 11.29 7.15
C LEU A 301 -10.19 12.58 7.10
N GLN A 302 -9.54 12.96 8.21
CA GLN A 302 -8.73 14.18 8.27
C GLN A 302 -7.36 14.03 7.60
N ALA A 303 -6.84 12.80 7.51
CA ALA A 303 -5.52 12.45 6.98
C ALA A 303 -4.40 13.35 7.51
N PRO A 304 -4.17 13.44 8.83
CA PRO A 304 -3.33 14.49 9.44
C PRO A 304 -1.88 14.51 8.91
N VAL A 305 -1.37 13.39 8.39
CA VAL A 305 -0.06 13.33 7.71
C VAL A 305 0.04 14.24 6.47
N THR A 306 -1.06 14.54 5.76
CA THR A 306 -0.99 15.48 4.61
C THR A 306 -0.69 16.90 5.08
N LYS A 307 -1.15 17.30 6.27
CA LYS A 307 -0.81 18.59 6.89
C LYS A 307 0.65 18.64 7.35
N LEU A 308 1.21 17.49 7.72
CA LEU A 308 2.65 17.38 8.03
C LEU A 308 3.50 17.50 6.76
N ASN A 309 3.01 17.09 5.59
CA ASN A 309 3.68 17.36 4.31
C ASN A 309 3.74 18.86 3.99
N GLU A 310 2.84 19.68 4.54
CA GLU A 310 2.77 21.13 4.32
C GLU A 310 3.69 21.94 5.26
N ASN A 311 4.24 21.32 6.32
CA ASN A 311 5.05 22.01 7.33
C ASN A 311 6.17 21.09 7.89
N LEU A 312 7.43 21.53 7.78
CA LEU A 312 8.64 20.83 8.24
C LEU A 312 8.83 20.87 9.77
N SER A 313 7.79 20.51 10.55
CA SER A 313 7.88 20.43 12.01
C SER A 313 8.67 19.18 12.45
N PRO A 314 9.65 19.31 13.37
CA PRO A 314 10.34 18.15 13.93
C PRO A 314 9.49 17.39 14.96
N GLU A 315 8.32 17.90 15.37
CA GLU A 315 7.45 17.26 16.36
C GLU A 315 6.83 15.95 15.81
N PRO A 316 6.88 14.83 16.57
CA PRO A 316 6.28 13.58 16.13
C PRO A 316 4.74 13.62 16.08
N LEU A 317 4.17 13.33 14.91
CA LEU A 317 2.74 13.15 14.70
C LEU A 317 2.36 11.68 14.85
N THR A 318 1.42 11.38 15.76
CA THR A 318 0.83 10.04 15.91
C THR A 318 -0.61 10.03 15.40
N PHE A 319 -0.96 9.07 14.54
CA PHE A 319 -2.30 8.94 13.94
C PHE A 319 -2.62 7.49 13.56
N GLN A 320 -3.91 7.13 13.50
CA GLN A 320 -4.34 5.86 12.91
C GLN A 320 -4.43 5.94 11.38
N THR A 321 -4.04 4.86 10.68
CA THR A 321 -4.09 4.78 9.21
C THR A 321 -4.17 3.33 8.72
N ILE A 322 -4.19 3.16 7.41
CA ILE A 322 -3.97 1.87 6.74
C ILE A 322 -2.60 1.92 6.07
N ILE A 323 -1.77 0.93 6.37
CA ILE A 323 -0.35 0.87 6.06
C ILE A 323 -0.12 -0.22 4.99
N GLU A 324 0.60 0.12 3.92
CA GLU A 324 1.22 -0.84 3.01
C GLU A 324 2.74 -0.66 3.08
N SER A 325 3.50 -1.74 2.86
CA SER A 325 4.95 -1.77 3.08
C SER A 325 5.72 -2.32 1.89
N SER A 326 6.70 -1.56 1.41
CA SER A 326 7.71 -2.02 0.46
C SER A 326 9.07 -2.15 1.15
N ALA A 327 9.77 -3.26 0.87
CA ALA A 327 11.17 -3.44 1.26
C ALA A 327 12.15 -2.62 0.41
N TYR A 328 11.68 -2.06 -0.70
CA TYR A 328 12.46 -1.25 -1.64
C TYR A 328 12.01 0.20 -1.61
N CYS A 329 12.96 1.12 -1.56
CA CYS A 329 12.77 2.55 -1.73
C CYS A 329 13.57 3.00 -2.96
N PHE A 330 12.97 3.82 -3.82
CA PHE A 330 13.61 4.40 -5.01
C PHE A 330 13.43 5.92 -5.06
N ASP A 331 12.89 6.48 -3.97
CA ASP A 331 12.57 7.88 -3.80
C ASP A 331 13.84 8.68 -3.42
N ASP A 332 13.89 9.98 -3.75
CA ASP A 332 15.11 10.81 -3.59
C ASP A 332 15.34 11.26 -2.14
N ILE A 333 15.61 10.30 -1.26
CA ILE A 333 15.93 10.49 0.15
C ILE A 333 17.36 10.02 0.46
N PRO A 334 17.97 10.45 1.59
CA PRO A 334 19.27 9.95 2.02
C PRO A 334 19.27 8.43 2.22
N ASN A 335 20.31 7.76 1.71
CA ASN A 335 20.54 6.32 1.86
C ASN A 335 19.34 5.44 1.41
N SER A 336 18.62 5.84 0.36
CA SER A 336 17.38 5.21 -0.09
C SER A 336 17.51 3.70 -0.38
N ASP A 337 18.68 3.25 -0.83
CA ASP A 337 19.06 1.84 -0.99
C ASP A 337 18.95 1.02 0.31
N SER A 338 19.20 1.65 1.45
CA SER A 338 19.09 1.06 2.80
C SER A 338 17.72 1.26 3.46
N MET A 339 16.82 2.02 2.84
CA MET A 339 15.52 2.41 3.40
C MET A 339 14.38 1.52 2.88
N ALA A 340 13.40 1.28 3.75
CA ALA A 340 12.11 0.69 3.42
C ALA A 340 11.04 1.80 3.40
N ARG A 341 9.96 1.54 2.67
CA ARG A 341 8.92 2.54 2.39
C ARG A 341 7.57 2.08 2.94
N LEU A 342 6.94 2.94 3.73
CA LEU A 342 5.58 2.79 4.24
C LEU A 342 4.65 3.80 3.55
N ILE A 343 3.53 3.28 3.07
CA ILE A 343 2.55 4.04 2.28
C ILE A 343 1.24 4.05 3.07
N PHE A 344 0.64 5.23 3.23
CA PHE A 344 -0.56 5.42 4.06
C PHE A 344 -1.82 5.62 3.21
N PHE A 345 -2.96 5.07 3.63
CA PHE A 345 -4.22 5.06 2.84
C PHE A 345 -5.47 5.38 3.67
N ARG A 346 -6.52 5.85 2.98
CA ARG A 346 -7.87 6.08 3.56
C ARG A 346 -8.75 4.82 3.60
N ASN A 347 -8.42 3.79 2.82
CA ASN A 347 -9.20 2.55 2.77
C ASN A 347 -8.38 1.35 2.27
N MET A 348 -8.92 0.14 2.46
CA MET A 348 -8.23 -1.13 2.17
C MET A 348 -8.35 -1.61 0.71
N ASN A 349 -9.06 -0.92 -0.20
CA ASN A 349 -9.09 -1.29 -1.62
C ASN A 349 -7.72 -1.02 -2.25
N ALA A 350 -7.13 -2.03 -2.90
CA ALA A 350 -5.84 -1.93 -3.60
C ALA A 350 -5.74 -0.71 -4.54
N GLU A 351 -6.84 -0.33 -5.21
CA GLU A 351 -6.90 0.81 -6.13
C GLU A 351 -6.91 2.20 -5.44
N ALA A 352 -7.01 2.27 -4.11
CA ALA A 352 -7.11 3.55 -3.42
C ALA A 352 -5.80 4.35 -3.48
N ASN A 353 -5.93 5.65 -3.76
CA ASN A 353 -4.80 6.58 -3.80
C ASN A 353 -4.09 6.69 -2.43
N PRO A 354 -2.76 6.79 -2.40
CA PRO A 354 -1.99 7.03 -1.18
C PRO A 354 -2.22 8.44 -0.63
N LEU A 355 -2.18 8.57 0.69
CA LEU A 355 -2.23 9.84 1.42
C LEU A 355 -0.87 10.53 1.49
N SER A 356 0.14 9.76 1.90
CA SER A 356 1.53 10.18 2.02
C SER A 356 2.41 8.92 2.10
N THR A 357 3.72 9.13 2.08
CA THR A 357 4.75 8.11 2.20
C THR A 357 5.74 8.52 3.30
N ALA A 358 6.17 7.56 4.10
CA ALA A 358 7.23 7.72 5.10
C ALA A 358 8.18 6.52 5.08
N TYR A 359 9.34 6.68 5.71
CA TYR A 359 10.49 5.79 5.51
C TYR A 359 11.10 5.36 6.84
N LEU A 360 11.74 4.19 6.84
CA LEU A 360 12.50 3.66 7.97
C LEU A 360 13.61 2.74 7.44
N ALA A 361 14.73 2.62 8.16
CA ALA A 361 15.83 1.77 7.71
C ALA A 361 15.41 0.29 7.64
N GLN A 362 15.84 -0.43 6.60
CA GLN A 362 15.51 -1.85 6.41
C GLN A 362 16.03 -2.74 7.56
N ASN A 363 17.11 -2.36 8.21
CA ASN A 363 17.66 -3.05 9.38
C ASN A 363 16.96 -2.70 10.70
N SER A 364 15.98 -1.78 10.71
CA SER A 364 15.30 -1.37 11.93
C SER A 364 14.45 -2.50 12.53
N PRO A 365 14.36 -2.63 13.88
CA PRO A 365 13.49 -3.61 14.53
C PRO A 365 12.02 -3.47 14.11
N LEU A 366 11.56 -2.23 13.86
CA LEU A 366 10.23 -1.93 13.34
C LEU A 366 10.00 -2.57 11.96
N PHE A 367 10.93 -2.39 11.01
CA PHE A 367 10.76 -2.98 9.68
C PHE A 367 10.90 -4.49 9.70
N GLN A 368 11.80 -5.07 10.51
CA GLN A 368 11.93 -6.52 10.62
C GLN A 368 10.69 -7.16 11.26
N LYS A 369 10.10 -6.53 12.29
CA LYS A 369 8.81 -6.93 12.87
C LYS A 369 7.70 -6.87 11.81
N LEU A 370 7.63 -5.79 11.03
CA LEU A 370 6.62 -5.64 9.98
C LEU A 370 6.80 -6.66 8.84
N LYS A 371 8.02 -6.86 8.34
CA LYS A 371 8.37 -7.83 7.28
C LYS A 371 8.10 -9.29 7.67
N LYS A 372 8.23 -9.64 8.95
CA LYS A 372 7.92 -10.99 9.47
C LYS A 372 6.42 -11.31 9.43
N HIS A 373 5.57 -10.30 9.66
CA HIS A 373 4.14 -10.48 9.91
C HIS A 373 3.23 -9.93 8.79
N ASN A 374 3.75 -9.15 7.84
CA ASN A 374 3.01 -8.63 6.69
C ASN A 374 3.54 -9.15 5.35
N THR A 375 2.64 -9.63 4.48
CA THR A 375 2.97 -10.01 3.10
C THR A 375 3.09 -8.76 2.22
N PRO A 376 4.04 -8.68 1.26
CA PRO A 376 4.13 -7.55 0.33
C PRO A 376 2.79 -7.26 -0.38
N GLY A 377 2.44 -5.98 -0.53
CA GLY A 377 1.14 -5.54 -1.07
C GLY A 377 -0.07 -5.76 -0.15
N THR A 378 0.10 -6.39 1.03
CA THR A 378 -0.99 -6.50 2.01
C THR A 378 -1.09 -5.22 2.83
N ARG A 379 -2.32 -4.71 2.93
CA ARG A 379 -2.65 -3.52 3.72
C ARG A 379 -3.11 -3.90 5.12
N ILE A 380 -2.47 -3.32 6.13
CA ILE A 380 -2.77 -3.55 7.54
C ILE A 380 -3.21 -2.25 8.23
N PRO A 381 -4.24 -2.28 9.08
CA PRO A 381 -4.62 -1.13 9.89
C PRO A 381 -3.63 -0.95 11.06
N GLY A 382 -3.34 0.28 11.45
CA GLY A 382 -2.47 0.53 12.60
C GLY A 382 -2.36 2.00 13.01
N THR A 383 -1.80 2.22 14.19
CA THR A 383 -1.33 3.52 14.66
C THR A 383 0.13 3.68 14.25
N VAL A 384 0.46 4.81 13.63
CA VAL A 384 1.84 5.15 13.25
C VAL A 384 2.25 6.47 13.90
N THR A 385 3.52 6.56 14.26
CA THR A 385 4.17 7.80 14.69
C THR A 385 5.26 8.14 13.69
N VAL A 386 5.18 9.33 13.11
CA VAL A 386 6.14 9.85 12.13
C VAL A 386 6.66 11.22 12.56
N LYS A 387 7.86 11.60 12.13
CA LYS A 387 8.44 12.93 12.31
C LYS A 387 9.20 13.34 11.04
N TRP A 388 9.50 14.62 10.85
CA TRP A 388 10.50 15.01 9.86
C TRP A 388 11.91 14.70 10.36
N ASN A 389 12.69 13.94 9.59
CA ASN A 389 14.13 13.86 9.77
C ASN A 389 14.79 15.01 9.01
N LEU A 390 15.35 15.95 9.77
CA LEU A 390 16.04 17.14 9.27
C LEU A 390 17.57 17.06 9.47
N THR A 391 18.06 15.96 10.07
CA THR A 391 19.45 15.85 10.59
C THR A 391 20.35 14.98 9.73
N LEU A 392 19.81 13.93 9.08
CA LEU A 392 20.61 13.02 8.25
C LEU A 392 21.10 13.71 6.96
N ASN A 393 20.27 14.57 6.36
CA ASN A 393 20.67 15.50 5.31
C ASN A 393 19.70 16.70 5.30
N PRO A 394 20.11 17.89 5.79
CA PRO A 394 19.24 19.07 5.82
C PRO A 394 18.72 19.52 4.44
N SER A 395 19.40 19.16 3.35
CA SER A 395 18.96 19.47 1.97
C SER A 395 18.01 18.43 1.38
N LYS A 396 17.80 17.28 2.03
CA LYS A 396 16.85 16.22 1.64
C LYS A 396 16.08 15.70 2.86
N PRO A 397 15.21 16.54 3.47
CA PRO A 397 14.38 16.12 4.59
C PRO A 397 13.37 15.06 4.14
N PHE A 398 13.03 14.12 5.03
CA PHE A 398 12.06 13.06 4.76
C PHE A 398 11.24 12.72 6.00
N LEU A 399 10.05 12.14 5.82
CA LEU A 399 9.26 11.61 6.93
C LEU A 399 9.84 10.28 7.42
N GLU A 400 10.32 10.25 8.66
CA GLU A 400 10.83 9.06 9.35
C GLU A 400 9.72 8.43 10.19
N VAL A 401 9.50 7.11 10.03
CA VAL A 401 8.59 6.33 10.88
C VAL A 401 9.34 5.90 12.13
N VAL A 402 8.93 6.44 13.29
CA VAL A 402 9.56 6.18 14.60
C VAL A 402 8.74 5.27 15.51
N GLY A 403 7.48 5.01 15.16
CA GLY A 403 6.60 4.10 15.89
C GLY A 403 5.55 3.45 14.99
N ILE A 404 5.29 2.16 15.22
CA ILE A 404 4.23 1.41 14.55
C ILE A 404 3.58 0.49 15.58
N GLN A 405 2.26 0.56 15.72
CA GLN A 405 1.44 -0.35 16.49
C GLN A 405 0.32 -0.86 15.56
N SER A 406 0.18 -2.18 15.44
CA SER A 406 -0.86 -2.76 14.59
C SER A 406 -1.25 -4.14 15.11
N PRO A 407 -2.56 -4.45 15.17
CA PRO A 407 -3.08 -5.79 15.50
C PRO A 407 -2.49 -6.93 14.66
N ARG A 408 -1.95 -6.63 13.46
CA ARG A 408 -1.33 -7.62 12.58
C ARG A 408 0.12 -7.96 12.95
N LEU A 409 0.74 -7.20 13.85
CA LEU A 409 2.17 -7.29 14.12
C LEU A 409 2.52 -7.86 15.49
N GLU A 410 1.55 -7.93 16.42
CA GLU A 410 1.80 -8.31 17.81
C GLU A 410 2.43 -9.71 17.94
#